data_AF-A0A7Y5ES40-F1
#
_entry.id   AF-A0A7Y5ES40-F1
#
_cell.length_a   1.000
_cell.length_b   1.000
_cell.length_c   1.000
_cell.angle_alpha   90.00
_cell.angle_beta   90.00
_cell.angle_gamma   90.00
#
_symmetry.space_group_name_H-M   'P 1'
#
loop_
_entity.id
_entity.type
_entity.pdbx_description
1 polymer ?
#
loop_
_entity_poly.entity_id
_entity_poly.type
_entity_poly.pdbx_seq_one_letter_code
_entity_poly.pdbx_strand_id
1 'polypeptide(L)'
;MRPARKYQYDAVEEALQRLGGYAALADIYREALKTPGIEWGTQTPFASIRRIVQKMPDRFFRIRSGVWGLVDQRQRIEGLFGAEAETPTPSQSEFTHTFYQGLVVELGKLKQYQTYVPAQDKNRSFKGATLVRSPT
;
A
#
# COMPACT_ATOMS: atom_id res chain seq x y z
N MET A 1 21.09 30.46 -16.13
CA MET A 1 20.43 30.06 -14.87
C MET A 1 20.95 28.69 -14.47
N ARG A 2 21.63 28.55 -13.32
CA ARG A 2 21.88 27.22 -12.74
C ARG A 2 20.53 26.69 -12.26
N PRO A 3 20.10 25.47 -12.62
CA PRO A 3 18.87 24.92 -12.05
C PRO A 3 19.05 24.85 -10.53
N ALA A 4 18.04 25.33 -9.79
CA ALA A 4 18.02 25.19 -8.34
C ALA A 4 18.20 23.71 -7.99
N ARG A 5 19.12 23.40 -7.08
CA ARG A 5 19.40 22.02 -6.67
C ARG A 5 18.12 21.46 -6.03
N LYS A 6 17.43 20.57 -6.74
CA LYS A 6 16.16 20.02 -6.30
C LYS A 6 16.45 18.89 -5.31
N TYR A 7 15.92 18.98 -4.09
CA TYR A 7 16.17 17.95 -3.08
C TYR A 7 15.19 16.79 -3.26
N GLN A 8 15.55 15.61 -2.74
CA GLN A 8 14.70 14.41 -2.84
C GLN A 8 13.31 14.62 -2.22
N TYR A 9 13.21 15.40 -1.15
CA TYR A 9 11.93 15.68 -0.50
C TYR A 9 11.03 16.57 -1.36
N ASP A 10 11.60 17.54 -2.09
CA ASP A 10 10.84 18.38 -3.04
C ASP A 10 10.22 17.52 -4.15
N ALA A 11 10.94 16.51 -4.62
CA ALA A 11 10.44 15.59 -5.63
C ALA A 11 9.28 14.71 -5.13
N VAL A 12 9.31 14.33 -3.85
CA VAL A 12 8.22 13.58 -3.21
C VAL A 12 6.99 14.47 -2.98
N GLU A 13 7.22 15.71 -2.56
CA GLU A 13 6.17 16.71 -2.38
C GLU A 13 5.47 17.05 -3.71
N GLU A 14 6.24 17.33 -4.76
CA GLU A 14 5.72 17.60 -6.10
C GLU A 14 4.95 16.39 -6.65
N ALA A 15 5.43 15.17 -6.40
CA ALA A 15 4.71 13.95 -6.78
C ALA A 15 3.35 13.87 -6.09
N LEU A 16 3.27 14.15 -4.79
CA LEU A 16 2.00 14.20 -4.06
C LEU A 16 1.08 15.32 -4.55
N GLN A 17 1.63 16.50 -4.87
CA GLN A 17 0.86 17.61 -5.44
C GLN A 17 0.23 17.22 -6.80
N ARG A 18 1.00 16.56 -7.68
CA ARG A 18 0.48 16.04 -8.97
C ARG A 18 -0.61 14.98 -8.79
N LEU A 19 -0.53 14.20 -7.70
CA LEU A 19 -1.53 13.19 -7.34
C LEU A 19 -2.75 13.77 -6.61
N GLY A 20 -2.84 15.09 -6.45
CA GLY A 20 -3.99 15.77 -5.84
C GLY A 20 -3.91 15.97 -4.33
N GLY A 21 -2.73 15.75 -3.74
CA GLY A 21 -2.40 16.07 -2.34
C GLY A 21 -2.24 14.88 -1.41
N TYR A 22 -2.71 13.71 -1.82
CA TYR A 22 -2.59 12.46 -1.10
C TYR A 22 -2.52 11.29 -2.08
N ALA A 23 -1.80 10.23 -1.70
CA ALA A 23 -1.68 9.05 -2.54
C ALA A 23 -1.21 7.82 -1.74
N ALA A 24 -1.42 6.64 -2.32
CA ALA A 24 -0.76 5.43 -1.84
C ALA A 24 0.74 5.50 -2.12
N LEU A 25 1.54 4.88 -1.23
CA LEU A 25 3.00 4.89 -1.33
C LEU A 25 3.52 4.36 -2.67
N ALA A 26 2.81 3.40 -3.27
CA ALA A 26 3.14 2.85 -4.59
C ALA A 26 3.00 3.89 -5.72
N ASP A 27 2.01 4.77 -5.65
CA ASP A 27 1.80 5.82 -6.65
C ASP A 27 2.81 6.96 -6.47
N ILE A 28 3.14 7.29 -5.21
CA ILE A 28 4.21 8.23 -4.89
C ILE A 28 5.54 7.74 -5.48
N TYR A 29 5.82 6.43 -5.39
CA TYR A 29 7.00 5.85 -6.03
C TYR A 29 7.01 6.06 -7.55
N ARG A 30 5.88 5.81 -8.22
CA ARG A 30 5.78 5.95 -9.68
C ARG A 30 5.96 7.39 -10.13
N GLU A 31 5.39 8.35 -9.41
CA GLU A 31 5.45 9.77 -9.79
C GLU A 31 6.76 10.44 -9.38
N ALA A 32 7.29 10.17 -8.18
CA ALA A 32 8.52 10.80 -7.72
C ALA A 32 9.73 10.42 -8.57
N LEU A 33 9.75 9.20 -9.12
CA LEU A 33 10.82 8.73 -10.01
C LEU A 33 10.83 9.39 -11.39
N LYS A 34 9.72 10.00 -11.82
CA LYS A 34 9.66 10.72 -13.09
C LYS A 34 10.33 12.09 -13.03
N THR A 35 10.58 12.62 -11.82
CA THR A 35 11.20 13.93 -11.65
C THR A 35 12.68 13.89 -12.02
N PRO A 36 13.11 14.60 -13.08
CA PRO A 36 14.49 14.55 -13.55
C PRO A 36 15.44 15.28 -12.60
N GLY A 37 16.70 14.83 -12.55
CA GLY A 37 17.77 15.52 -11.81
C GLY A 37 17.82 15.26 -10.30
N ILE A 38 17.14 14.21 -9.82
CA ILE A 38 17.20 13.77 -8.41
C ILE A 38 18.14 12.57 -8.28
N GLU A 39 19.20 12.74 -7.51
CA GLU A 39 20.03 11.61 -7.07
C GLU A 39 19.46 11.02 -5.79
N TRP A 40 19.09 9.74 -5.82
CA TRP A 40 18.58 9.03 -4.65
C TRP A 40 19.73 8.44 -3.83
N GLY A 41 19.89 8.90 -2.60
CA GLY A 41 21.06 8.63 -1.76
C GLY A 41 21.04 7.28 -1.01
N THR A 42 20.12 6.37 -1.32
CA THR A 42 20.07 5.03 -0.71
C THR A 42 20.16 3.95 -1.79
N GLN A 43 20.38 2.69 -1.39
CA GLN A 43 20.50 1.55 -2.30
C GLN A 43 19.31 1.40 -3.26
N THR A 44 18.11 1.85 -2.86
CA THR A 44 16.95 1.92 -3.75
C THR A 44 16.22 3.26 -3.59
N PRO A 45 15.83 3.92 -4.70
CA PRO A 45 15.03 5.15 -4.63
C PRO A 45 13.77 5.02 -3.76
N PHE A 46 13.15 3.84 -3.74
CA PHE A 46 11.97 3.54 -2.91
C PHE A 46 12.25 3.66 -1.40
N ALA A 47 13.44 3.25 -0.95
CA ALA A 47 13.84 3.39 0.45
C ALA A 47 14.03 4.86 0.83
N SER A 48 14.62 5.67 -0.06
CA SER A 48 14.71 7.12 0.13
C SER A 48 13.32 7.76 0.23
N ILE A 49 12.43 7.48 -0.72
CA ILE A 49 11.06 8.02 -0.72
C ILE A 49 10.30 7.61 0.53
N ARG A 50 10.35 6.32 0.92
CA ARG A 50 9.71 5.82 2.13
C ARG A 50 10.25 6.53 3.38
N ARG A 51 11.56 6.72 3.48
CA ARG A 51 12.18 7.41 4.61
C ARG A 51 11.74 8.88 4.68
N ILE A 52 11.67 9.56 3.54
CA ILE A 52 11.25 10.97 3.45
C ILE A 52 9.84 11.13 4.02
N VAL A 53 8.86 10.38 3.51
CA VAL A 53 7.46 10.51 3.98
C VAL A 53 7.31 10.17 5.46
N GLN A 54 8.17 9.29 6.01
CA GLN A 54 8.12 8.88 7.42
C GLN A 54 8.86 9.81 8.38
N LYS A 55 9.96 10.45 7.94
CA LYS A 55 10.87 11.21 8.81
C LYS A 55 10.63 12.72 8.75
N MET A 56 9.73 13.20 7.90
CA MET A 56 9.38 14.61 7.74
C MET A 56 7.90 14.85 8.09
N PRO A 57 7.53 14.76 9.38
CA PRO A 57 6.14 14.93 9.84
C PRO A 57 5.62 16.37 9.69
N ASP A 58 6.52 17.32 9.49
CA ASP A 58 6.24 18.72 9.17
C ASP A 58 5.63 18.90 7.76
N ARG A 59 5.95 18.00 6.83
CA ARG A 59 5.48 18.07 5.43
C ARG A 59 4.48 16.98 5.08
N PHE A 60 4.66 15.79 5.62
CA PHE A 60 3.86 14.62 5.28
C PHE A 60 3.19 14.05 6.52
N PHE A 61 1.97 13.57 6.34
CA PHE A 61 1.28 12.82 7.37
C PHE A 61 0.70 11.53 6.82
N ARG A 62 0.57 10.53 7.70
CA ARG A 62 -0.03 9.25 7.36
C ARG A 62 -1.54 9.36 7.53
N ILE A 63 -2.28 9.06 6.47
CA ILE A 63 -3.74 9.03 6.48
C ILE A 63 -4.22 7.67 6.97
N ARG A 64 -3.74 6.59 6.34
CA ARG A 64 -4.02 5.20 6.71
C ARG A 64 -2.85 4.29 6.36
N SER A 65 -2.99 2.98 6.51
CA SER A 65 -1.90 2.06 6.19
C SER A 65 -1.48 2.15 4.72
N GLY A 66 -0.26 2.64 4.47
CA GLY A 66 0.29 2.80 3.13
C GLY A 66 -0.16 4.04 2.35
N VAL A 67 -0.96 4.94 2.93
CA VAL A 67 -1.44 6.16 2.27
C VAL A 67 -0.93 7.39 3.02
N TRP A 68 -0.38 8.33 2.27
CA TRP A 68 0.27 9.54 2.78
C TRP A 68 -0.33 10.79 2.12
N GLY A 69 -0.32 11.90 2.85
CA GLY A 69 -0.80 13.19 2.36
C GLY A 69 0.09 14.35 2.79
N LEU A 70 -0.08 15.50 2.14
CA LEU A 70 0.60 16.75 2.46
C LEU A 70 -0.07 17.44 3.64
N VAL A 71 0.74 17.87 4.62
CA VAL A 71 0.26 18.56 5.83
C VAL A 71 -0.51 19.83 5.48
N ASP A 72 -0.06 20.58 4.47
CA ASP A 72 -0.72 21.80 3.98
C ASP A 72 -2.17 21.56 3.52
N GLN A 73 -2.48 20.34 3.09
CA GLN A 73 -3.82 19.96 2.62
C GLN A 73 -4.55 19.06 3.62
N ARG A 74 -4.03 18.92 4.84
CA ARG A 74 -4.56 18.04 5.88
C ARG A 74 -6.04 18.25 6.12
N GLN A 75 -6.50 19.48 6.31
CA GLN A 75 -7.91 19.75 6.62
C GLN A 75 -8.86 19.31 5.49
N ARG A 76 -8.46 19.53 4.23
CA ARG A 76 -9.20 19.05 3.05
C ARG A 76 -9.22 17.53 2.99
N ILE A 77 -8.07 16.91 3.24
CA ILE A 77 -7.90 15.45 3.21
C ILE A 77 -8.72 14.80 4.33
N GLU A 78 -8.63 15.29 5.55
CA GLU A 78 -9.41 14.81 6.70
C GLU A 78 -10.91 14.94 6.45
N GLY A 79 -11.38 15.99 5.76
CA GLY A 79 -12.78 16.11 5.34
C GLY A 79 -13.23 15.05 4.32
N LEU A 80 -12.32 14.57 3.46
CA LEU A 80 -12.61 13.49 2.50
C LEU A 80 -12.64 12.12 3.18
N PHE A 81 -11.68 11.86 4.07
CA PHE A 81 -11.54 10.55 4.73
C PHE A 81 -12.39 10.40 6.00
N GLY A 82 -12.80 11.49 6.63
CA GLY A 82 -13.67 11.47 7.82
C GLY A 82 -15.07 10.94 7.53
N ALA A 83 -15.53 11.00 6.28
CA ALA A 83 -16.78 10.39 5.85
C ALA A 83 -16.68 8.86 5.61
N GLU A 84 -15.46 8.33 5.45
CA GLU A 84 -15.19 6.90 5.20
C GLU A 84 -14.70 6.15 6.45
N ALA A 85 -14.74 6.76 7.64
CA ALA A 85 -14.39 6.11 8.89
C ALA A 85 -15.47 5.11 9.37
N GLU A 86 -15.95 4.26 8.47
CA GLU A 86 -16.62 3.03 8.87
C GLU A 86 -15.54 2.03 9.28
N THR A 87 -15.52 1.81 10.59
CA THR A 87 -14.76 0.80 11.33
C THR A 87 -14.35 -0.41 10.48
N PRO A 88 -13.08 -0.85 10.49
CA PRO A 88 -12.76 -2.18 10.00
C PRO A 88 -13.45 -3.16 10.94
N THR A 89 -14.59 -3.69 10.53
CA THR A 89 -15.22 -4.78 11.27
C THR A 89 -14.25 -5.96 11.26
N PRO A 90 -14.08 -6.69 12.38
CA PRO A 90 -13.19 -7.85 12.45
C PRO A 90 -13.48 -8.91 11.36
N SER A 91 -14.69 -8.88 10.79
CA SER A 91 -15.10 -9.73 9.67
C SER A 91 -14.29 -9.51 8.37
N GLN A 92 -13.81 -8.30 8.08
CA GLN A 92 -13.13 -8.02 6.81
C GLN A 92 -11.70 -8.57 6.77
N SER A 93 -10.97 -8.52 7.88
CA SER A 93 -9.61 -9.08 7.95
C SER A 93 -9.62 -10.60 7.85
N GLU A 94 -10.53 -11.27 8.56
CA GLU A 94 -10.68 -12.73 8.51
C GLU A 94 -11.11 -13.23 7.12
N PHE A 95 -11.99 -12.50 6.44
CA PHE A 95 -12.41 -12.79 5.07
C PHE A 95 -11.25 -12.63 4.09
N THR A 96 -10.42 -11.59 4.29
CA THR A 96 -9.26 -11.29 3.44
C THR A 96 -8.19 -12.37 3.51
N HIS A 97 -7.84 -12.83 4.71
CA HIS A 97 -6.84 -13.89 4.89
C HIS A 97 -7.29 -15.21 4.27
N THR A 98 -8.52 -15.63 4.54
CA THR A 98 -9.10 -16.87 4.00
C THR A 98 -9.18 -16.82 2.47
N PHE A 99 -9.59 -15.68 1.92
CA PHE A 99 -9.72 -15.47 0.48
C PHE A 99 -8.38 -15.60 -0.24
N TYR A 100 -7.35 -14.92 0.24
CA TYR A 100 -6.02 -15.01 -0.38
C TYR A 100 -5.39 -16.40 -0.21
N GLN A 101 -5.58 -17.04 0.95
CA GLN A 101 -5.12 -18.42 1.15
C GLN A 101 -5.80 -19.38 0.17
N GLY A 102 -7.11 -19.23 -0.06
CA GLY A 102 -7.86 -19.99 -1.06
C GLY A 102 -7.30 -19.81 -2.48
N LEU A 103 -6.98 -18.58 -2.87
CA LEU A 103 -6.39 -18.29 -4.19
C LEU A 103 -5.00 -18.93 -4.38
N VAL A 104 -4.13 -18.86 -3.38
CA VAL A 104 -2.79 -19.48 -3.44
C VAL A 104 -2.89 -21.01 -3.61
N VAL A 105 -3.81 -21.63 -2.90
CA VAL A 105 -4.07 -23.07 -2.99
C VAL A 105 -4.65 -23.44 -4.36
N GLU A 106 -5.60 -22.68 -4.89
CA GLU A 106 -6.19 -22.91 -6.21
C GLU A 106 -5.11 -22.81 -7.32
N LEU A 107 -4.25 -21.80 -7.23
CA LEU A 107 -3.13 -21.62 -8.15
C LEU A 107 -2.12 -22.78 -8.06
N GLY A 108 -1.78 -23.24 -6.85
CA GLY A 108 -0.92 -24.40 -6.66
C GLY A 108 -1.50 -25.67 -7.27
N LYS A 109 -2.80 -25.92 -7.09
CA LYS A 109 -3.51 -27.06 -7.71
C LYS A 109 -3.48 -27.01 -9.23
N LEU A 110 -3.74 -25.85 -9.82
CA LEU A 110 -3.66 -25.63 -11.27
C LEU A 110 -2.24 -25.88 -11.82
N LYS A 111 -1.21 -25.63 -11.00
CA LYS A 111 0.18 -25.90 -11.32
C LYS A 111 0.64 -27.32 -10.97
N GLN A 112 -0.27 -28.19 -10.53
CA GLN A 112 0.00 -29.56 -10.08
C GLN A 112 1.01 -29.65 -8.92
N TYR A 113 1.08 -28.62 -8.08
CA TYR A 113 1.91 -28.61 -6.89
C TYR A 113 1.18 -29.18 -5.67
N GLN A 114 1.95 -29.69 -4.72
CA GLN A 114 1.43 -30.06 -3.41
C GLN A 114 1.08 -28.79 -2.64
N THR A 115 -0.19 -28.64 -2.26
CA THR A 115 -0.68 -27.46 -1.54
C THR A 115 -0.98 -27.78 -0.08
N TYR A 116 -0.62 -26.87 0.82
CA TYR A 116 -0.88 -27.00 2.25
C TYR A 116 -1.84 -25.90 2.74
N VAL A 117 -2.83 -26.29 3.55
CA VAL A 117 -3.75 -25.37 4.22
C VAL A 117 -3.58 -25.53 5.73
N PRO A 118 -3.23 -24.45 6.47
CA PRO A 118 -3.12 -24.50 7.92
C PRO A 118 -4.41 -24.98 8.58
N ALA A 119 -4.30 -25.74 9.66
CA ALA A 119 -5.46 -26.30 10.36
C ALA A 119 -6.49 -25.23 10.79
N GLN A 120 -6.03 -24.01 11.05
CA GLN A 120 -6.84 -22.86 11.43
C GLN A 120 -7.78 -22.37 10.31
N ASP A 121 -7.40 -22.57 9.04
CA ASP A 121 -8.17 -22.10 7.87
C ASP A 121 -8.93 -23.23 7.16
N LYS A 122 -8.72 -24.50 7.55
CA LYS A 122 -9.36 -25.67 6.90
C LYS A 122 -10.88 -25.64 6.90
N ASN A 123 -11.49 -25.08 7.94
CA ASN A 123 -12.95 -25.01 8.11
C ASN A 123 -13.56 -23.71 7.59
N ARG A 124 -12.73 -22.78 7.05
CA ARG A 124 -13.21 -21.51 6.52
C ARG A 124 -13.65 -21.69 5.07
N SER A 125 -14.79 -21.10 4.72
CA SER A 125 -15.41 -21.26 3.40
C SER A 125 -14.73 -20.36 2.35
N PHE A 126 -14.33 -20.95 1.22
CA PHE A 126 -13.84 -20.22 0.04
C PHE A 126 -14.68 -20.61 -1.17
N LYS A 127 -15.33 -19.64 -1.84
CA LYS A 127 -16.25 -19.86 -2.98
C LYS A 127 -17.35 -20.93 -2.72
N GLY A 128 -17.94 -20.95 -1.52
CA GLY A 128 -19.03 -21.87 -1.18
C GLY A 128 -18.62 -23.35 -1.03
N ALA A 129 -17.31 -23.66 -1.02
CA ALA A 129 -16.78 -24.98 -0.76
C ALA A 129 -15.71 -24.93 0.36
N THR A 130 -15.60 -26.00 1.13
CA THR A 130 -14.52 -26.18 2.11
C THR A 130 -13.20 -26.39 1.37
N LEU A 131 -12.11 -25.74 1.82
CA LEU A 131 -10.79 -25.78 1.17
C LEU A 131 -10.17 -27.19 1.07
N VAL A 132 -10.73 -28.15 1.82
CA VAL A 132 -10.35 -29.56 1.81
C VAL A 132 -11.51 -30.38 1.27
N ARG A 133 -11.39 -30.92 0.05
CA ARG A 133 -12.02 -32.20 -0.27
C ARG A 133 -10.97 -33.26 -0.03
N SER A 134 -11.21 -34.11 0.97
CA SER A 134 -10.40 -35.30 1.22
C SER A 134 -10.40 -36.17 -0.05
N PRO A 135 -9.23 -36.66 -0.51
CA PRO A 135 -9.22 -37.72 -1.50
C PRO A 135 -9.84 -38.97 -0.84
N THR A 136 -10.79 -39.58 -1.55
CA THR A 136 -11.28 -40.94 -1.26
C THR A 136 -10.23 -41.94 -1.69
#